data_AF-A0A061JJ54-F1
#
_entry.id   AF-A0A061JJ54-F1
#
_cell.length_a   1.000
_cell.length_b   1.000
_cell.length_c   1.000
_cell.angle_alpha   90.00
_cell.angle_beta   90.00
_cell.angle_gamma   90.00
#
_symmetry.space_group_name_H-M   'P 1'
#
loop_
_entity.id
_entity.type
_entity.pdbx_description
1 polymer ?
#
loop_
_entity_poly.entity_id
_entity_poly.type
_entity_poly.pdbx_seq_one_letter_code
_entity_poly.pdbx_strand_id
1 'polypeptide(L)' 'MGGQPTRPHISQPPLRRKIPQQEDQLGVQLFNRTPRGMELTPAGKLLLDEARNINAVVVQAT' A
#
# COMPACT_ATOMS: atom_id res chain seq x y z
N MET A 1 -10.17 -9.93 25.94
CA MET A 1 -10.34 -9.75 24.48
C MET A 1 -9.63 -8.47 24.06
N GLY A 2 -8.36 -8.56 23.63
CA GLY A 2 -7.62 -7.42 23.09
C GLY A 2 -7.38 -7.66 21.61
N GLY A 3 -8.13 -6.98 20.74
CA GLY A 3 -7.96 -7.10 19.29
C GLY A 3 -6.58 -6.57 18.89
N GLN A 4 -5.78 -7.42 18.23
CA GLN A 4 -4.48 -7.05 17.71
C GLN A 4 -4.68 -6.07 16.54
N PRO A 5 -4.16 -4.84 16.60
CA PRO A 5 -4.00 -4.05 15.39
C PRO A 5 -2.74 -4.58 14.71
N THR A 6 -2.87 -5.56 13.83
CA THR A 6 -1.80 -5.94 12.88
C THR A 6 -1.67 -4.85 11.82
N ARG A 7 -1.26 -3.64 12.24
CA ARG A 7 -0.73 -2.66 11.32
C ARG A 7 0.71 -3.08 11.04
N PRO A 8 1.08 -3.40 9.80
CA PRO A 8 2.48 -3.50 9.46
C PRO A 8 3.07 -2.12 9.76
N HIS A 9 3.89 -2.04 10.79
CA HIS A 9 4.79 -0.91 10.97
C HIS A 9 5.67 -0.93 9.73
N ILE A 10 5.32 -0.09 8.74
CA ILE A 10 6.18 0.17 7.58
C ILE A 10 7.37 0.95 8.12
N SER A 11 8.30 0.19 8.68
CA SER A 11 9.65 0.61 8.94
C SER A 11 10.27 0.89 7.57
N GLN A 12 10.65 2.16 7.37
CA GLN A 12 11.90 2.61 6.77
C GLN A 12 11.77 3.66 5.65
N PRO A 13 12.75 4.59 5.57
CA PRO A 13 12.84 5.66 4.57
C PRO A 13 12.83 5.32 3.06
N PRO A 14 13.02 4.07 2.55
CA PRO A 14 13.00 3.80 1.11
C PRO A 14 11.59 3.87 0.47
N LEU A 15 10.53 3.50 1.21
CA LEU A 15 9.19 3.36 0.64
C LEU A 15 8.51 4.71 0.38
N ARG A 16 8.84 5.74 1.18
CA ARG A 16 8.28 7.09 1.07
C ARG A 16 8.64 7.81 -0.23
N ARG A 17 9.71 7.40 -0.92
CA ARG A 17 10.11 7.97 -2.23
C ARG A 17 9.43 7.28 -3.41
N LYS A 18 9.12 5.99 -3.29
CA LYS A 18 8.49 5.21 -4.37
C LYS A 18 7.00 5.55 -4.53
N ILE A 19 6.31 5.82 -3.42
CA ILE A 19 4.88 6.15 -3.43
C ILE A 19 4.58 7.39 -4.30
N PRO A 20 5.23 8.56 -4.11
CA PRO A 20 4.96 9.73 -4.94
C PRO A 20 5.22 9.48 -6.43
N GLN A 21 6.31 8.79 -6.78
CA GLN A 21 6.61 8.46 -8.17
C GLN A 21 5.52 7.59 -8.80
N GLN A 22 4.98 6.65 -8.03
CA GLN A 22 3.93 5.75 -8.49
C GLN A 22 2.57 6.48 -8.59
N GLU A 23 2.28 7.38 -7.64
CA GLU A 23 1.11 8.27 -7.70
C GLU A 23 1.18 9.21 -8.90
N ASP A 24 2.35 9.77 -9.21
CA ASP A 24 2.58 10.62 -10.39
C ASP A 24 2.40 9.84 -11.70
N GLN A 25 2.95 8.62 -11.77
CA GLN A 25 2.80 7.75 -12.95
C GLN A 25 1.35 7.34 -13.20
N LEU A 26 0.57 7.12 -12.14
CA LEU A 26 -0.83 6.72 -12.22
C LEU A 26 -1.78 7.94 -12.28
N GLY A 27 -1.28 9.15 -12.04
CA GLY A 27 -2.09 10.37 -11.96
C GLY A 27 -3.12 10.36 -10.83
N VAL A 28 -2.94 9.52 -9.80
CA VAL A 28 -3.91 9.33 -8.71
C VAL A 28 -3.21 9.17 -7.37
N GLN A 29 -3.79 9.78 -6.34
CA GLN A 29 -3.30 9.64 -4.97
C GLN A 29 -3.74 8.29 -4.39
N LEU A 30 -2.77 7.50 -3.93
CA LEU A 30 -2.95 6.17 -3.34
C LEU A 30 -2.94 6.22 -1.81
N PHE A 31 -2.28 7.22 -1.21
CA PHE A 31 -2.16 7.35 0.24
C PHE A 31 -2.48 8.76 0.76
N ASN A 32 -3.25 8.83 1.84
CA ASN A 32 -3.45 10.01 2.67
C ASN A 32 -2.43 10.03 3.80
N ARG A 33 -1.72 11.15 3.97
CA ARG A 33 -0.83 11.35 5.12
C ARG A 33 -1.65 11.80 6.32
N THR A 34 -1.55 11.09 7.44
CA THR A 34 -2.22 11.43 8.69
C THR A 34 -1.20 11.61 9.81
N PRO A 35 -1.54 12.29 10.93
CA PRO A 35 -0.64 12.39 12.08
C PRO A 35 -0.23 11.03 12.67
N ARG A 36 -1.01 9.97 12.40
CA ARG A 36 -0.78 8.60 12.84
C ARG A 36 -0.04 7.74 11.80
N GLY A 37 0.29 8.29 10.63
CA GLY A 37 1.01 7.58 9.57
C GLY A 37 0.45 7.83 8.17
N MET A 38 0.16 6.75 7.45
CA MET A 38 -0.43 6.80 6.11
C MET A 38 -1.64 5.87 6.04
N GLU A 39 -2.67 6.30 5.35
CA GLU A 39 -3.91 5.54 5.13
C GLU A 39 -4.20 5.43 3.64
N LEU A 40 -4.75 4.30 3.19
CA LEU A 40 -5.07 4.10 1.77
C LEU A 40 -6.27 4.94 1.35
N THR A 41 -6.18 5.58 0.18
CA THR A 41 -7.33 6.13 -0.53
C THR A 41 -8.18 5.00 -1.13
N PRO A 42 -9.40 5.26 -1.63
CA PRO A 42 -10.15 4.26 -2.39
C PRO A 42 -9.36 3.66 -3.56
N ALA A 43 -8.63 4.50 -4.31
CA ALA A 43 -7.74 4.05 -5.39
C ALA A 43 -6.58 3.18 -4.85
N GLY A 44 -5.99 3.56 -3.71
CA GLY A 44 -4.96 2.76 -3.04
C GLY A 44 -5.45 1.38 -2.60
N LYS A 45 -6.71 1.28 -2.13
CA LYS A 45 -7.32 -0.01 -1.77
C LYS A 45 -7.51 -0.90 -3.00
N LEU A 46 -8.06 -0.36 -4.08
CA LEU A 46 -8.23 -1.09 -5.35
C LEU A 46 -6.90 -1.61 -5.89
N LEU A 47 -5.86 -0.77 -5.90
CA LEU A 47 -4.53 -1.17 -6.35
C LEU A 47 -3.93 -2.26 -5.46
N LEU A 48 -4.12 -2.20 -4.14
CA LEU A 48 -3.63 -3.21 -3.22
C LEU A 48 -4.30 -4.57 -3.46
N ASP A 49 -5.61 -4.58 -3.67
CA ASP A 49 -6.36 -5.80 -3.94
C ASP A 49 -5.90 -6.43 -5.27
N GLU A 50 -5.69 -5.61 -6.31
CA GLU A 50 -5.16 -6.10 -7.59
C GLU A 50 -3.72 -6.61 -7.47
N ALA A 51 -2.84 -5.89 -6.76
CA ALA A 51 -1.47 -6.32 -6.54
C ALA A 51 -1.39 -7.66 -5.78
N ARG A 52 -2.31 -7.91 -4.85
CA ARG A 52 -2.43 -9.20 -4.15
C ARG A 52 -2.86 -10.31 -5.10
N ASN A 53 -3.82 -10.04 -5.99
CA ASN A 53 -4.25 -10.99 -7.01
C ASN A 53 -3.08 -11.35 -7.95
N ILE A 54 -2.36 -10.35 -8.46
CA ILE A 54 -1.20 -10.56 -9.33
C ILE A 54 -0.11 -11.37 -8.60
N ASN A 55 0.19 -11.05 -7.35
CA ASN A 55 1.19 -11.79 -6.58
C ASN A 55 0.79 -13.27 -6.39
N ALA A 56 -0.50 -13.54 -6.17
CA ALA A 56 -1.00 -14.92 -6.10
C ALA A 56 -0.78 -15.67 -7.42
N VAL A 57 -0.96 -15.01 -8.56
CA VAL A 57 -0.68 -15.59 -9.89
C VAL A 57 0.81 -15.81 -10.11
N VAL A 58 1.65 -14.83 -9.77
CA VAL A 58 3.11 -14.91 -9.98
C VAL A 58 3.73 -15.98 -9.10
N VAL A 59 3.28 -16.12 -7.84
CA VAL A 59 3.80 -17.13 -6.91
C VAL A 59 3.37 -18.55 -7.30
N GLN A 60 2.20 -18.75 -7.92
CA GLN A 60 1.80 -20.08 -8.41
C GLN A 60 2.56 -20.56 -9.64
N ALA A 61 3.23 -19.65 -10.35
CA ALA A 61 3.99 -19.95 -11.57
C ALA A 61 5.48 -20.24 -11.32
N THR A 62 5.91 -20.29 -10.06
CA THR A 62 7.27 -20.62 -9.60
C THR A 62 7.25 -21.82 -8.67
#